data_AF-A0A1Q3RV66-F1
#
_entry.id   AF-A0A1Q3RV66-F1
#
_cell.length_a   1.000
_cell.length_b   1.000
_cell.length_c   1.000
_cell.angle_alpha   90.00
_cell.angle_beta   90.00
_cell.angle_gamma   90.00
#
_symmetry.space_group_name_H-M   'P 1'
#
loop_
_entity.id
_entity.type
_entity.pdbx_description
1 polymer ?
#
loop_
_entity_poly.entity_id
_entity_poly.type
_entity_poly.pdbx_seq_one_letter_code
_entity_poly.pdbx_strand_id
1 'polypeptide(L)'
;MVTRVSVAFILLLTVSGCCYNGKLSDYGLPRKAIAKLKNSTIDYSKIDTMALYKAEAGFNINSLTKEYTYYEKDVNNSYPYVSYLKFYQDGKLGVFIIPKTDTLALQRDFFNPVKAKMGYYNMNGKVLKIRIATIGDCTLYISDSEGTIQNDTLKMLNKNYSGKIYKKVTVPKSLLEKWKPDW
;
A
#
# COMPACT_ATOMS: atom_id res chain seq x y z
N MET A 1 41.74 -39.71 -38.16
CA MET A 1 40.80 -40.04 -37.07
C MET A 1 40.26 -38.75 -36.49
N VAL A 2 39.06 -38.35 -36.90
CA VAL A 2 38.37 -37.15 -36.40
C VAL A 2 37.26 -37.65 -35.48
N THR A 3 37.49 -37.58 -34.18
CA THR A 3 36.44 -37.76 -33.18
C THR A 3 36.87 -37.12 -31.87
N ARG A 4 36.47 -35.88 -31.67
CA ARG A 4 36.23 -35.34 -30.32
C ARG A 4 34.84 -34.76 -30.29
N VAL A 5 33.92 -35.65 -29.95
CA VAL A 5 32.65 -35.33 -29.30
C VAL A 5 32.97 -34.43 -28.10
N SER A 6 32.34 -33.27 -28.04
CA SER A 6 31.80 -32.61 -26.82
C SER A 6 31.56 -31.13 -27.11
N VAL A 7 30.68 -30.81 -28.05
CA VAL A 7 30.01 -29.49 -28.08
C VAL A 7 28.55 -29.73 -27.76
N ALA A 8 28.30 -30.24 -26.56
CA ALA A 8 27.05 -30.03 -25.86
C ALA A 8 27.32 -28.95 -24.83
N PHE A 9 27.59 -27.73 -25.32
CA PHE A 9 27.39 -26.51 -24.55
C PHE A 9 25.87 -26.43 -24.37
N ILE A 10 25.34 -27.21 -23.44
CA ILE A 10 23.98 -27.06 -22.96
C ILE A 10 23.98 -25.67 -22.37
N LEU A 11 23.48 -24.77 -23.20
CA LEU A 11 23.05 -23.43 -22.90
C LEU A 11 22.04 -23.57 -21.75
N LEU A 12 22.53 -23.72 -20.52
CA LEU A 12 21.80 -23.34 -19.31
C LEU A 12 21.72 -21.81 -19.37
N LEU A 13 20.92 -21.32 -20.32
CA LEU A 13 20.16 -20.09 -20.17
C LEU A 13 19.30 -20.33 -18.94
N THR A 14 19.89 -20.09 -17.78
CA THR A 14 19.14 -19.76 -16.59
C THR A 14 18.28 -18.58 -17.02
N VAL A 15 17.01 -18.87 -17.30
CA VAL A 15 15.97 -17.86 -17.35
C VAL A 15 15.82 -17.41 -15.91
N SER A 16 16.80 -16.66 -15.41
CA SER A 16 16.63 -15.82 -14.24
C SER A 16 15.60 -14.80 -14.69
N GLY A 17 14.33 -15.10 -14.47
CA GLY A 17 13.26 -14.13 -14.63
C GLY A 17 13.73 -12.86 -13.92
N CYS A 18 13.89 -11.77 -14.66
CA CYS A 18 14.51 -10.56 -14.15
C CYS A 18 13.71 -10.06 -12.95
N CYS A 19 14.18 -10.34 -11.74
CA CYS A 19 13.61 -9.79 -10.52
C CYS A 19 13.75 -8.26 -10.51
N TYR A 20 12.85 -7.60 -9.80
CA TYR A 20 12.85 -6.15 -9.63
C TYR A 20 14.22 -5.70 -9.13
N ASN A 21 14.87 -4.86 -9.92
CA ASN A 21 16.24 -4.38 -9.72
C ASN A 21 16.31 -2.89 -9.34
N GLY A 22 15.16 -2.27 -9.04
CA GLY A 22 15.12 -0.87 -8.60
C GLY A 22 15.54 -0.70 -7.15
N LYS A 23 15.73 0.56 -6.71
CA LYS A 23 16.05 0.87 -5.31
C LYS A 23 15.01 0.28 -4.36
N LEU A 24 15.50 -0.28 -3.25
CA LEU A 24 14.73 -0.81 -2.14
C LEU A 24 15.05 -0.04 -0.86
N SER A 25 14.13 -0.09 0.09
CA SER A 25 14.43 0.19 1.51
C SER A 25 15.08 -1.04 2.16
N ASP A 26 15.60 -0.87 3.37
CA ASP A 26 16.12 -1.97 4.21
C ASP A 26 15.08 -3.04 4.53
N TYR A 27 13.80 -2.77 4.27
CA TYR A 27 12.67 -3.67 4.47
C TYR A 27 12.17 -4.31 3.16
N GLY A 28 12.95 -4.22 2.07
CA GLY A 28 12.62 -4.83 0.78
C GLY A 28 11.46 -4.16 0.05
N LEU A 29 11.06 -2.95 0.45
CA LEU A 29 9.97 -2.20 -0.18
C LEU A 29 10.50 -1.31 -1.31
N PRO A 30 9.77 -1.16 -2.43
CA PRO A 30 10.23 -0.36 -3.56
C PRO A 30 10.42 1.10 -3.16
N ARG A 31 11.51 1.70 -3.65
CA ARG A 31 11.87 3.12 -3.49
C ARG A 31 12.19 3.82 -4.81
N LYS A 32 12.01 3.13 -5.94
CA LYS A 32 11.98 3.78 -7.25
C LYS A 32 10.71 4.62 -7.33
N ALA A 33 10.85 5.94 -7.44
CA ALA A 33 9.70 6.84 -7.55
C ALA A 33 8.72 6.39 -8.65
N ILE A 34 7.44 6.36 -8.30
CA ILE A 34 6.33 6.07 -9.23
C ILE A 34 5.65 7.38 -9.65
N ALA A 35 4.99 7.36 -10.79
CA ALA A 35 4.26 8.52 -11.27
C ALA A 35 3.18 8.96 -10.26
N LYS A 36 3.25 10.21 -9.82
CA LYS A 36 2.23 10.86 -9.00
C LYS A 36 0.87 10.82 -9.71
N LEU A 37 -0.21 10.89 -8.93
CA LEU A 37 -1.55 11.11 -9.48
C LEU A 37 -1.60 12.52 -10.07
N LYS A 38 -2.21 12.69 -11.26
CA LYS A 38 -2.27 13.99 -11.95
C LYS A 38 -2.85 15.07 -11.03
N ASN A 39 -2.22 16.24 -11.03
CA ASN A 39 -2.46 17.35 -10.11
C ASN A 39 -3.90 17.85 -10.18
N SER A 40 -4.69 17.58 -9.14
CA SER A 40 -5.61 18.58 -8.62
C SER A 40 -5.01 19.11 -7.33
N THR A 41 -5.21 20.39 -7.05
CA THR A 41 -4.82 21.00 -5.77
C THR A 41 -5.37 20.14 -4.63
N ILE A 42 -4.51 19.63 -3.77
CA ILE A 42 -4.93 18.77 -2.66
C ILE A 42 -5.59 19.64 -1.61
N ASP A 43 -6.88 19.41 -1.37
CA ASP A 43 -7.59 20.04 -0.26
C ASP A 43 -7.26 19.33 1.06
N TYR A 44 -6.25 19.86 1.77
CA TYR A 44 -5.83 19.35 3.07
C TYR A 44 -6.88 19.54 4.18
N SER A 45 -7.95 20.33 3.97
CA SER A 45 -9.05 20.42 4.95
C SER A 45 -9.87 19.13 5.05
N LYS A 46 -9.78 18.27 4.03
CA LYS A 46 -10.55 17.02 3.95
C LYS A 46 -9.79 15.80 4.42
N ILE A 47 -8.49 15.91 4.67
CA ILE A 47 -7.67 14.77 5.07
C ILE A 47 -6.71 15.13 6.19
N ASP A 48 -6.76 14.34 7.26
CA ASP A 48 -5.96 14.61 8.44
C ASP A 48 -4.56 14.01 8.27
N THR A 49 -3.59 14.85 7.95
CA THR A 49 -2.18 14.47 7.84
C THR A 49 -1.52 14.22 9.20
N MET A 50 -2.22 14.42 10.32
CA MET A 50 -1.78 14.15 11.68
C MET A 50 -2.50 12.94 12.30
N ALA A 51 -3.28 12.19 11.52
CA ALA A 51 -3.95 10.97 11.95
C ALA A 51 -3.44 9.73 11.21
N LEU A 52 -3.85 8.57 11.72
CA LEU A 52 -3.78 7.29 11.02
C LEU A 52 -5.17 6.85 10.61
N TYR A 53 -5.25 6.05 9.56
CA TYR A 53 -6.49 5.37 9.17
C TYR A 53 -6.27 3.87 9.21
N LYS A 54 -6.89 3.17 10.17
CA LYS A 54 -6.80 1.71 10.38
C LYS A 54 -7.80 1.01 9.48
N ALA A 55 -7.37 -0.01 8.74
CA ALA A 55 -8.30 -0.88 8.01
C ALA A 55 -9.12 -1.73 8.99
N GLU A 56 -10.44 -1.66 8.91
CA GLU A 56 -11.36 -2.41 9.78
C GLU A 56 -12.13 -3.51 9.05
N ALA A 57 -12.52 -3.26 7.81
CA ALA A 57 -13.30 -4.22 7.03
C ALA A 57 -12.83 -4.28 5.58
N GLY A 58 -12.99 -5.45 4.98
CA GLY A 58 -12.96 -5.63 3.54
C GLY A 58 -14.39 -5.75 3.01
N PHE A 59 -14.56 -5.47 1.73
CA PHE A 59 -15.80 -5.78 1.04
C PHE A 59 -15.52 -6.14 -0.42
N ASN A 60 -16.42 -6.92 -1.01
CA ASN A 60 -16.46 -7.13 -2.46
C ASN A 60 -17.82 -6.69 -2.97
N ILE A 61 -17.85 -6.18 -4.19
CA ILE A 61 -19.08 -5.85 -4.91
C ILE A 61 -19.24 -6.87 -6.02
N ASN A 62 -20.37 -7.56 -6.06
CA ASN A 62 -20.70 -8.38 -7.21
C ASN A 62 -20.90 -7.46 -8.43
N SER A 63 -20.14 -7.68 -9.50
CA SER A 63 -20.18 -6.82 -10.67
C SER A 63 -21.51 -6.86 -11.41
N LEU A 64 -22.27 -7.96 -11.31
CA LEU A 64 -23.57 -8.18 -11.94
C LEU A 64 -24.72 -7.68 -11.06
N THR A 65 -24.80 -8.13 -9.80
CA THR A 65 -25.93 -7.81 -8.89
C THR A 65 -25.75 -6.49 -8.14
N LYS A 66 -24.54 -5.93 -8.13
CA LYS A 66 -24.14 -4.74 -7.33
C LYS A 66 -24.28 -4.93 -5.82
N GLU A 67 -24.53 -6.15 -5.37
CA GLU A 67 -24.61 -6.49 -3.96
C GLU A 67 -23.23 -6.44 -3.29
N TYR A 68 -23.24 -6.09 -2.00
CA TYR A 68 -22.04 -5.99 -1.19
C TYR A 68 -21.91 -7.22 -0.29
N THR A 69 -20.73 -7.84 -0.33
CA THR A 69 -20.33 -8.81 0.68
C THR A 69 -19.27 -8.17 1.57
N TYR A 70 -19.63 -7.88 2.81
CA TYR A 70 -18.71 -7.34 3.82
C TYR A 70 -18.09 -8.48 4.62
N TYR A 71 -16.83 -8.30 5.01
CA TYR A 71 -16.16 -9.18 5.96
C TYR A 71 -15.26 -8.35 6.86
N GLU A 72 -15.37 -8.60 8.16
CA GLU A 72 -14.53 -7.94 9.15
C GLU A 72 -13.09 -8.44 8.99
N LYS A 73 -12.12 -7.51 9.05
CA LYS A 73 -10.70 -7.90 9.05
C LYS A 73 -10.22 -8.34 10.43
N ASP A 74 -10.98 -8.05 11.48
CA ASP A 74 -10.64 -8.39 12.86
C ASP A 74 -11.05 -9.81 13.27
N VAL A 75 -11.72 -10.59 12.40
CA VAL A 75 -11.88 -12.04 12.63
C VAL A 75 -10.50 -12.69 12.61
N ASN A 76 -10.22 -13.55 13.61
CA ASN A 76 -8.95 -14.26 13.85
C ASN A 76 -8.43 -15.13 12.68
N ASN A 77 -9.09 -15.14 11.52
CA ASN A 77 -9.02 -16.25 10.58
C ASN A 77 -8.60 -15.91 9.15
N SER A 78 -7.94 -14.79 8.86
CA SER A 78 -7.55 -14.51 7.46
C SER A 78 -6.19 -13.85 7.23
N TYR A 79 -5.72 -12.93 8.09
CA TYR A 79 -4.41 -12.31 7.90
C TYR A 79 -3.87 -11.77 9.24
N PRO A 80 -2.62 -12.10 9.66
CA PRO A 80 -2.09 -11.74 10.97
C PRO A 80 -1.63 -10.28 11.07
N TYR A 81 -2.01 -9.43 10.12
CA TYR A 81 -1.57 -8.05 10.02
C TYR A 81 -2.74 -7.07 9.81
N VAL A 82 -2.59 -5.88 10.38
CA VAL A 82 -3.46 -4.72 10.16
C VAL A 82 -2.75 -3.72 9.27
N SER A 83 -3.47 -3.15 8.30
CA SER A 83 -2.94 -2.10 7.44
C SER A 83 -3.39 -0.72 7.94
N TYR A 84 -2.44 0.19 8.11
CA TYR A 84 -2.67 1.59 8.43
C TYR A 84 -2.27 2.48 7.25
N LEU A 85 -3.05 3.52 6.99
CA LEU A 85 -2.70 4.59 6.07
C LEU A 85 -2.24 5.82 6.84
N LYS A 86 -1.17 6.45 6.38
CA LYS A 86 -0.71 7.76 6.84
C LYS A 86 -0.57 8.70 5.66
N PHE A 87 -1.34 9.78 5.68
CA PHE A 87 -1.26 10.84 4.69
C PHE A 87 -0.21 11.87 5.10
N TYR A 88 0.56 12.34 4.14
CA TYR A 88 1.57 13.37 4.30
C TYR A 88 1.25 14.56 3.40
N GLN A 89 2.01 15.65 3.56
CA GLN A 89 2.01 16.74 2.59
C GLN A 89 2.51 16.27 1.22
N ASP A 90 2.32 17.13 0.20
CA ASP A 90 2.72 16.92 -1.19
C ASP A 90 2.12 15.66 -1.85
N GLY A 91 0.96 15.24 -1.36
CA GLY A 91 0.24 14.09 -1.90
C GLY A 91 0.91 12.75 -1.65
N LYS A 92 1.79 12.63 -0.65
CA LYS A 92 2.45 11.35 -0.32
C LYS A 92 1.64 10.52 0.67
N LEU A 93 1.65 9.20 0.49
CA LEU A 93 0.90 8.24 1.29
C LEU A 93 1.80 7.09 1.70
N GLY A 94 1.86 6.77 3.00
CA GLY A 94 2.48 5.55 3.51
C GLY A 94 1.43 4.50 3.88
N VAL A 95 1.66 3.26 3.47
CA VAL A 95 0.90 2.10 3.97
C VAL A 95 1.78 1.27 4.88
N PHE A 96 1.39 1.15 6.14
CA PHE A 96 2.08 0.37 7.15
C PHE A 96 1.33 -0.93 7.41
N ILE A 97 2.04 -2.05 7.38
CA ILE A 97 1.49 -3.38 7.67
C ILE A 97 2.07 -3.82 9.01
N ILE A 98 1.25 -3.81 10.05
CA ILE A 98 1.68 -4.05 11.44
C ILE A 98 1.05 -5.36 11.92
N PRO A 99 1.80 -6.28 12.55
CA PRO A 99 1.24 -7.48 13.16
C PRO A 99 0.11 -7.14 14.12
N LYS A 100 -0.97 -7.94 14.13
CA LYS A 100 -2.13 -7.72 15.02
C LYS A 100 -1.71 -7.63 16.50
N THR A 101 -0.78 -8.48 16.91
CA THR A 101 -0.19 -8.48 18.27
C THR A 101 0.38 -7.13 18.67
N ASP A 102 1.05 -6.46 17.72
CA ASP A 102 1.76 -5.21 17.96
C ASP A 102 0.84 -3.99 17.94
N THR A 103 -0.40 -4.16 17.46
CA THR A 103 -1.39 -3.08 17.43
C THR A 103 -1.97 -2.72 18.80
N LEU A 104 -1.78 -3.60 19.80
CA LEU A 104 -2.18 -3.33 21.20
C LEU A 104 -1.32 -2.23 21.84
N ALA A 105 -0.08 -2.07 21.38
CA ALA A 105 0.87 -1.09 21.90
C ALA A 105 1.68 -0.50 20.75
N LEU A 106 1.09 0.47 20.04
CA LEU A 106 1.73 1.10 18.88
C LEU A 106 3.00 1.86 19.27
N GLN A 107 4.10 1.52 18.60
CA GLN A 107 5.39 2.18 18.76
C GLN A 107 5.67 3.16 17.62
N ARG A 108 6.45 4.21 17.90
CA ARG A 108 6.79 5.25 16.92
C ARG A 108 7.46 4.66 15.68
N ASP A 109 8.36 3.71 15.86
CA ASP A 109 9.15 3.10 14.78
C ASP A 109 8.30 2.20 13.86
N PHE A 110 7.06 1.85 14.22
CA PHE A 110 6.15 1.21 13.27
C PHE A 110 5.71 2.13 12.14
N PHE A 111 5.80 3.45 12.35
CA PHE A 111 5.43 4.48 11.38
C PHE A 111 6.64 5.11 10.68
N ASN A 112 7.81 4.47 10.78
CA ASN A 112 9.01 4.89 10.08
C ASN A 112 8.84 4.74 8.55
N PRO A 113 8.95 5.81 7.74
CA PRO A 113 8.69 5.76 6.30
C PRO A 113 9.46 4.68 5.53
N VAL A 114 10.65 4.26 5.98
CA VAL A 114 11.38 3.14 5.33
C VAL A 114 10.65 1.81 5.42
N LYS A 115 9.72 1.64 6.37
CA LYS A 115 8.83 0.46 6.52
C LYS A 115 7.52 0.59 5.78
N ALA A 116 7.22 1.76 5.20
CA ALA A 116 5.98 1.99 4.48
C ALA A 116 6.08 1.46 3.05
N LYS A 117 4.99 0.87 2.55
CA LYS A 117 4.76 0.85 1.10
C LYS A 117 4.54 2.29 0.68
N MET A 118 5.34 2.74 -0.29
CA MET A 118 5.22 4.09 -0.79
C MET A 118 3.99 4.25 -1.68
N GLY A 119 3.42 5.44 -1.65
CA GLY A 119 2.28 5.79 -2.46
C GLY A 119 2.07 7.28 -2.58
N TYR A 120 1.07 7.60 -3.40
CA TYR A 120 0.57 8.94 -3.61
C TYR A 120 -0.94 8.97 -3.46
N TYR A 121 -1.45 10.12 -3.07
CA TYR A 121 -2.88 10.39 -3.02
C TYR A 121 -3.20 11.74 -3.67
N ASN A 122 -4.45 11.86 -4.09
CA ASN A 122 -5.03 13.10 -4.56
C ASN A 122 -6.49 13.18 -4.08
N MET A 123 -6.97 14.39 -3.81
CA MET A 123 -8.31 14.70 -3.37
C MET A 123 -8.98 15.65 -4.37
N ASN A 124 -10.22 15.33 -4.76
CA ASN A 124 -11.10 16.26 -5.46
C ASN A 124 -12.48 16.22 -4.79
N GLY A 125 -12.80 17.25 -4.00
CA GLY A 125 -13.99 17.25 -3.15
C GLY A 125 -13.94 16.10 -2.13
N LYS A 126 -14.93 15.19 -2.19
CA LYS A 126 -14.97 13.98 -1.33
C LYS A 126 -14.27 12.77 -1.95
N VAL A 127 -13.85 12.86 -3.22
CA VAL A 127 -13.25 11.74 -3.95
C VAL A 127 -11.77 11.67 -3.64
N LEU A 128 -11.36 10.55 -3.03
CA LEU A 128 -9.97 10.21 -2.72
C LEU A 128 -9.46 9.22 -3.75
N LYS A 129 -8.35 9.54 -4.41
CA LYS A 129 -7.60 8.61 -5.25
C LYS A 129 -6.29 8.29 -4.57
N ILE A 130 -5.91 7.02 -4.54
CA ILE A 130 -4.60 6.58 -4.06
C ILE A 130 -3.93 5.66 -5.08
N ARG A 131 -2.60 5.74 -5.12
CA ARG A 131 -1.71 4.88 -5.90
C ARG A 131 -0.62 4.34 -5.01
N ILE A 132 -0.44 3.03 -4.97
CA ILE A 132 0.53 2.35 -4.09
C ILE A 132 1.44 1.45 -4.91
N ALA A 133 2.74 1.50 -4.62
CA ALA A 133 3.72 0.54 -5.13
C ALA A 133 3.86 -0.67 -4.19
N THR A 134 3.94 -1.86 -4.75
CA THR A 134 4.26 -3.10 -4.01
C THR A 134 5.11 -3.98 -4.90
N ILE A 135 6.08 -4.69 -4.31
CA ILE A 135 6.76 -5.79 -4.99
C ILE A 135 6.06 -7.09 -4.58
N GLY A 136 5.72 -7.91 -5.56
CA GLY A 136 5.25 -9.29 -5.38
C GLY A 136 5.82 -10.13 -6.51
N ASP A 137 6.11 -11.41 -6.28
CA ASP A 137 6.66 -12.31 -7.30
C ASP A 137 7.79 -11.66 -8.12
N CYS A 138 8.71 -11.00 -7.39
CA CYS A 138 9.83 -10.26 -7.98
C CYS A 138 9.46 -9.10 -8.92
N THR A 139 8.20 -8.68 -9.02
CA THR A 139 7.70 -7.65 -9.95
C THR A 139 7.16 -6.44 -9.21
N LEU A 140 7.40 -5.24 -9.74
CA LEU A 140 6.77 -4.02 -9.23
C LEU A 140 5.32 -3.92 -9.73
N TYR A 141 4.38 -3.96 -8.80
CA TYR A 141 2.96 -3.71 -9.05
C TYR A 141 2.56 -2.31 -8.59
N ILE A 142 1.77 -1.64 -9.43
CA ILE A 142 1.11 -0.37 -9.12
C ILE A 142 -0.36 -0.65 -8.96
N SER A 143 -0.89 -0.36 -7.76
CA SER A 143 -2.32 -0.48 -7.47
C SER A 143 -2.94 0.90 -7.32
N ASP A 144 -3.97 1.15 -8.12
CA ASP A 144 -4.80 2.34 -8.05
C ASP A 144 -6.13 1.98 -7.36
N SER A 145 -6.58 2.84 -6.46
CA SER A 145 -7.93 2.74 -5.89
C SER A 145 -8.54 4.12 -5.72
N GLU A 146 -9.86 4.16 -5.77
CA GLU A 146 -10.67 5.35 -5.60
C GLU A 146 -11.67 5.11 -4.47
N GLY A 147 -12.00 6.16 -3.74
CA GLY A 147 -12.90 6.06 -2.64
C GLY A 147 -13.47 7.40 -2.24
N THR A 148 -14.19 7.39 -1.13
CA THR A 148 -14.74 8.59 -0.53
C THR A 148 -14.29 8.73 0.91
N ILE A 149 -14.12 9.98 1.34
CA ILE A 149 -14.02 10.33 2.75
C ILE A 149 -15.37 10.89 3.23
N GLN A 150 -15.88 10.30 4.30
CA GLN A 150 -17.05 10.81 5.02
C GLN A 150 -16.78 10.73 6.51
N ASN A 151 -16.73 11.90 7.15
CA ASN A 151 -16.30 12.04 8.54
C ASN A 151 -14.94 11.36 8.74
N ASP A 152 -14.86 10.43 9.70
CA ASP A 152 -13.65 9.69 10.05
C ASP A 152 -13.52 8.36 9.30
N THR A 153 -14.30 8.13 8.23
CA THR A 153 -14.29 6.87 7.48
C THR A 153 -13.84 7.08 6.02
N LEU A 154 -12.91 6.24 5.58
CA LEU A 154 -12.50 6.10 4.19
C LEU A 154 -13.04 4.79 3.63
N LYS A 155 -13.85 4.86 2.58
CA LYS A 155 -14.28 3.68 1.83
C LYS A 155 -13.54 3.65 0.49
N MET A 156 -12.56 2.75 0.37
CA MET A 156 -11.72 2.61 -0.83
C MET A 156 -12.14 1.39 -1.64
N LEU A 157 -12.15 1.53 -2.97
CA LEU A 157 -12.49 0.50 -3.94
C LEU A 157 -11.39 0.42 -4.99
N ASN A 158 -10.93 -0.79 -5.29
CA ASN A 158 -10.02 -1.04 -6.40
C ASN A 158 -10.78 -1.42 -7.69
N LYS A 159 -10.04 -1.52 -8.79
CA LYS A 159 -10.59 -1.88 -10.11
C LYS A 159 -11.24 -3.27 -10.18
N ASN A 160 -10.95 -4.14 -9.22
CA ASN A 160 -11.45 -5.53 -9.16
C ASN A 160 -12.73 -5.64 -8.33
N TYR A 161 -13.44 -4.52 -8.08
CA TYR A 161 -14.62 -4.47 -7.24
C TYR A 161 -14.39 -4.96 -5.80
N SER A 162 -13.14 -4.94 -5.34
CA SER A 162 -12.76 -5.25 -3.97
C SER A 162 -12.31 -3.99 -3.25
N GLY A 163 -12.74 -3.83 -2.01
CA GLY A 163 -12.55 -2.60 -1.26
C GLY A 163 -12.19 -2.82 0.19
N LYS A 164 -11.78 -1.72 0.83
CA LYS A 164 -11.45 -1.66 2.25
C LYS A 164 -12.09 -0.43 2.86
N ILE A 165 -12.58 -0.60 4.07
CA ILE A 165 -13.02 0.49 4.93
C ILE A 165 -11.89 0.76 5.93
N TYR A 166 -11.47 2.02 6.00
CA TYR A 166 -10.54 2.50 7.00
C TYR A 166 -11.25 3.49 7.92
N LYS A 167 -11.00 3.40 9.22
CA LYS A 167 -11.44 4.40 10.19
C LYS A 167 -10.25 5.19 10.71
N LYS A 168 -10.46 6.49 10.90
CA LYS A 168 -9.49 7.38 11.53
C LYS A 168 -9.26 6.92 12.96
N VAL A 169 -8.00 6.84 13.35
CA VAL A 169 -7.57 6.52 14.71
C VAL A 169 -6.68 7.65 15.20
N THR A 170 -7.05 8.23 16.32
CA THR A 170 -6.25 9.21 17.03
C THR A 170 -5.17 8.49 17.83
N VAL A 171 -3.92 8.87 17.61
CA VAL A 171 -2.77 8.36 18.35
C VAL A 171 -1.96 9.53 18.92
N PRO A 172 -1.09 9.29 19.92
CA PRO A 172 -0.21 10.34 20.42
C PRO A 172 0.58 10.98 19.27
N LYS A 173 0.63 12.32 19.23
CA LYS A 173 1.33 13.07 18.19
C LYS A 173 2.81 12.66 18.06
N SER A 174 3.43 12.32 19.19
CA SER A 174 4.80 11.81 19.26
C SER A 174 5.05 10.54 18.43
N LEU A 175 4.02 9.77 18.04
CA LEU A 175 4.17 8.63 17.13
C LEU A 175 4.30 9.07 15.66
N LEU A 176 3.73 10.22 15.29
CA LEU A 176 3.54 10.62 13.89
C LEU A 176 4.35 11.85 13.47
N GLU A 177 4.69 12.73 14.41
CA GLU A 177 5.40 13.98 14.11
C GLU A 177 6.80 13.73 13.53
N LYS A 178 7.26 14.66 12.70
CA LYS A 178 8.62 14.72 12.12
C LYS A 178 8.98 13.59 11.16
N TRP A 179 8.08 12.65 10.86
CA TRP A 179 8.30 11.67 9.80
C TRP A 179 8.23 12.33 8.42
N LYS A 180 9.23 12.07 7.58
CA LYS A 180 9.30 12.54 6.19
C LYS A 180 9.41 11.33 5.25
N PRO A 181 8.48 11.14 4.30
CA PRO A 181 8.61 10.12 3.28
C PRO A 181 9.92 10.24 2.50
N ASP A 182 10.60 9.12 2.29
CA ASP A 182 11.88 9.00 1.59
C ASP A 182 11.73 8.78 0.06
N TRP A 183 10.51 8.89 -0.46
CA TRP A 183 10.15 8.81 -1.89
C TRP A 183 9.47 10.08 -2.40
#